data_AF-A0A078K380-F1
#
_entry.id   AF-A0A078K380-F1
#
_cell.length_a   1.000
_cell.length_b   1.000
_cell.length_c   1.000
_cell.angle_alpha   90.00
_cell.angle_beta   90.00
_cell.angle_gamma   90.00
#
_symmetry.space_group_name_H-M   'P 1'
#
loop_
_entity.id
_entity.type
_entity.pdbx_description
1 polymer ?
#
loop_
_entity_poly.entity_id
_entity_poly.type
_entity_poly.pdbx_seq_one_letter_code
_entity_poly.pdbx_strand_id
1 'polypeptide(L)'
;MRDQVIMARVYSGLAKLKNKTDLLQELQTRIKDSQRVLGESTTDSDLPRSAHDKLRDMGQVLAKAKMQLYGCKLVTGKLRAMLQTADEQVRSLKKQSTFLAQCAHKTMPASS
;
A
#
# COMPACT_ATOMS: atom_id res chain seq x y z
N MET A 1 -2.39 10.76 -12.21
CA MET A 1 -3.06 10.64 -10.88
C MET A 1 -2.69 9.37 -10.11
N ARG A 2 -2.63 8.20 -10.76
CA ARG A 2 -2.47 6.89 -10.09
C ARG A 2 -1.22 6.80 -9.20
N ASP A 3 -0.07 7.28 -9.65
CA ASP A 3 1.17 7.23 -8.87
C ASP A 3 1.12 8.06 -7.59
N GLN A 4 0.42 9.20 -7.61
CA GLN A 4 0.23 10.03 -6.42
C GLN A 4 -0.66 9.33 -5.38
N VAL A 5 -1.67 8.59 -5.82
CA VAL A 5 -2.53 7.78 -4.93
C VAL A 5 -1.73 6.63 -4.30
N ILE A 6 -0.85 5.98 -5.08
CA ILE A 6 0.05 4.94 -4.57
C ILE A 6 0.96 5.52 -3.48
N MET A 7 1.60 6.66 -3.75
CA MET A 7 2.46 7.34 -2.78
C MET A 7 1.70 7.81 -1.52
N ALA A 8 0.47 8.31 -1.68
CA ALA A 8 -0.37 8.73 -0.55
C ALA A 8 -0.71 7.56 0.38
N ARG A 9 -0.93 6.36 -0.16
CA ARG A 9 -1.15 5.12 0.62
C ARG A 9 0.09 4.73 1.42
N VAL A 10 1.28 4.84 0.81
CA VAL A 10 2.57 4.58 1.48
C VAL A 10 2.77 5.54 2.65
N TYR A 11 2.57 6.85 2.43
CA TYR A 11 2.70 7.85 3.48
C TYR A 11 1.61 7.74 4.55
N SER A 12 0.39 7.31 4.21
CA SER A 12 -0.67 7.05 5.20
C SER A 12 -0.23 5.97 6.18
N GLY A 13 0.33 4.88 5.65
CA GLY A 13 0.88 3.83 6.50
C GLY A 13 2.05 4.30 7.37
N LEU A 14 2.85 5.25 6.91
CA LEU A 14 3.95 5.84 7.69
C LEU A 14 3.43 6.81 8.76
N ALA A 15 2.43 7.64 8.44
CA ALA A 15 1.78 8.55 9.38
C ALA A 15 1.12 7.79 10.54
N LYS A 16 0.45 6.67 10.25
CA LYS A 16 -0.14 5.78 11.26
C LYS A 16 0.91 5.25 12.24
N LEU A 17 2.08 4.84 11.76
CA LEU A 17 3.16 4.32 12.61
C LEU A 17 3.84 5.39 13.46
N LYS A 18 3.84 6.65 13.01
CA LYS A 18 4.40 7.77 13.77
C LYS A 18 3.37 8.49 14.64
N ASN A 19 2.17 7.93 14.80
CA ASN A 19 1.03 8.55 15.49
C ASN A 19 0.70 9.99 14.99
N LYS A 20 0.93 10.25 13.70
CA LYS A 20 0.58 11.54 13.07
C LYS A 20 -0.85 11.47 12.53
N THR A 21 -1.82 11.53 13.44
CA THR A 21 -3.26 11.42 13.15
C THR A 21 -3.74 12.47 12.16
N ASP A 22 -3.30 13.72 12.29
CA ASP A 22 -3.73 14.81 11.39
C ASP A 22 -3.27 14.57 9.95
N LEU A 23 -2.00 14.15 9.78
CA LEU A 23 -1.43 13.81 8.48
C LEU A 23 -2.08 12.57 7.87
N LEU A 24 -2.42 11.58 8.70
CA LEU A 24 -3.13 10.38 8.26
C LEU A 24 -4.53 10.73 7.74
N GLN A 25 -5.27 11.58 8.45
CA GLN A 25 -6.61 12.01 8.04
C GLN A 25 -6.56 12.85 6.75
N GLU A 26 -5.59 13.75 6.65
CA GLU A 26 -5.35 14.56 5.45
C GLU A 26 -5.06 13.69 4.22
N LEU A 27 -4.18 12.68 4.36
CA LEU A 27 -3.87 11.74 3.28
C LEU A 27 -5.07 10.85 2.89
N GLN A 28 -5.85 10.39 3.86
CA GLN A 28 -7.03 9.55 3.59
C GLN A 28 -8.14 10.31 2.85
N THR A 29 -8.38 11.57 3.23
CA THR A 29 -9.33 12.45 2.53
C THR A 29 -8.91 12.63 1.08
N ARG A 30 -7.63 12.94 0.83
CA ARG A 30 -7.12 13.15 -0.53
C ARG A 30 -7.13 11.88 -1.38
N ILE A 31 -6.92 10.70 -0.79
CA ILE A 31 -7.08 9.42 -1.49
C ILE A 31 -8.54 9.24 -1.95
N LYS A 32 -9.52 9.48 -1.08
CA LYS A 32 -10.95 9.34 -1.42
C LYS A 32 -11.35 10.32 -2.53
N ASP A 33 -10.93 11.57 -2.45
CA ASP A 33 -11.23 12.60 -3.45
C ASP A 33 -10.63 12.26 -4.81
N SER A 34 -9.40 11.75 -4.82
CA SER A 34 -8.70 11.34 -6.05
C SER A 34 -9.31 10.08 -6.66
N GLN A 35 -9.78 9.14 -5.83
CA GLN A 35 -10.47 7.93 -6.30
C GLN A 35 -11.84 8.24 -6.91
N ARG A 36 -12.58 9.22 -6.38
CA ARG A 36 -13.86 9.64 -6.96
C ARG A 36 -13.68 10.18 -8.38
N VAL A 37 -12.63 10.97 -8.62
CA VAL A 37 -12.30 11.49 -9.95
C VAL A 37 -11.76 10.42 -10.90
N LEU A 38 -10.98 9.47 -10.39
CA LEU A 38 -10.50 8.33 -11.18
C LEU A 38 -11.62 7.31 -11.52
N GLY A 39 -12.67 7.22 -10.70
CA GLY A 39 -13.85 6.39 -10.99
C GLY A 39 -14.77 6.98 -12.05
N GLU A 40 -14.70 8.29 -12.26
CA GLU A 40 -15.48 9.03 -13.26
C GLU A 40 -14.74 9.17 -14.61
N SER A 41 -13.44 8.90 -14.68
CA SER A 41 -12.61 9.11 -15.86
C SER A 41 -11.79 7.86 -16.20
N THR A 42 -12.13 7.22 -17.33
CA THR A 42 -11.50 5.98 -17.82
C THR A 42 -10.16 6.20 -18.52
N THR A 43 -9.79 7.46 -18.84
CA THR A 43 -8.58 7.83 -19.56
C THR A 43 -7.96 9.11 -18.99
N ASP A 44 -6.63 9.12 -18.76
CA ASP A 44 -5.90 10.27 -18.18
C ASP A 44 -6.03 11.57 -19.04
N SER A 45 -6.46 11.44 -20.30
CA SER A 45 -6.65 12.53 -21.27
C SER A 45 -7.92 13.36 -21.09
N ASP A 46 -8.91 12.87 -20.32
CA ASP A 46 -10.21 13.52 -20.09
C ASP A 46 -10.37 14.00 -18.65
N LEU A 47 -9.28 14.48 -18.04
CA LEU A 47 -9.33 14.97 -16.67
C LEU A 47 -9.95 16.38 -16.63
N PRO A 48 -11.15 16.57 -16.05
CA PRO A 48 -11.74 17.90 -15.91
C PRO A 48 -10.84 18.81 -15.06
N ARG A 49 -10.99 20.14 -15.17
CA ARG A 49 -10.19 21.13 -14.42
C ARG A 49 -10.13 20.85 -12.90
N SER A 50 -11.20 20.27 -12.36
CA SER A 50 -11.29 19.81 -10.96
C SER A 50 -10.30 18.70 -10.60
N ALA A 51 -9.85 17.90 -11.57
CA ALA A 51 -8.85 16.86 -11.41
C ALA A 51 -7.42 17.42 -11.37
N HIS A 52 -7.14 18.50 -12.10
CA HIS A 52 -5.88 19.23 -12.01
C HIS A 52 -5.69 19.87 -10.64
N ASP A 53 -6.75 20.46 -10.07
CA ASP A 53 -6.70 21.01 -8.71
C ASP A 53 -6.46 19.90 -7.67
N LYS A 54 -7.11 18.74 -7.81
CA LYS A 54 -6.89 17.59 -6.92
C LYS A 54 -5.49 17.00 -7.02
N LEU A 55 -4.91 16.96 -8.22
CA LEU A 55 -3.50 16.60 -8.46
C LEU A 55 -2.54 17.55 -7.72
N ARG A 56 -2.83 18.86 -7.77
CA ARG A 56 -2.01 19.87 -7.08
C ARG A 56 -2.12 19.73 -5.55
N ASP A 57 -3.33 19.60 -5.03
CA ASP A 57 -3.58 19.43 -3.60
C ASP A 57 -2.90 18.17 -3.06
N MET A 58 -3.01 17.05 -3.79
CA MET A 58 -2.30 15.82 -3.46
C MET A 58 -0.78 16.03 -3.47
N GLY A 59 -0.25 16.72 -4.49
CA GLY A 59 1.17 17.07 -4.57
C GLY A 59 1.69 17.82 -3.34
N GLN A 60 0.93 18.79 -2.81
CA GLN A 60 1.30 19.54 -1.62
C GLN A 60 1.34 18.67 -0.36
N VAL A 61 0.33 17.82 -0.17
CA VAL A 61 0.27 16.90 0.98
C VAL A 61 1.40 15.87 0.90
N LEU A 62 1.73 15.37 -0.29
CA LEU A 62 2.89 14.49 -0.50
C LEU A 62 4.21 15.19 -0.17
N ALA A 63 4.39 16.45 -0.54
CA ALA A 63 5.59 17.23 -0.21
C ALA A 63 5.72 17.44 1.31
N LYS A 64 4.62 17.77 1.99
CA LYS A 64 4.55 17.89 3.46
C LYS A 64 4.85 16.55 4.15
N ALA A 65 4.22 15.47 3.69
CA ALA A 65 4.47 14.11 4.18
C ALA A 65 5.94 13.72 3.98
N LYS A 66 6.50 14.02 2.81
CA LYS A 66 7.92 13.81 2.51
C LYS A 66 8.79 14.53 3.51
N MET A 67 8.63 15.84 3.70
CA MET A 67 9.43 16.63 4.66
C MET A 67 9.30 16.10 6.11
N GLN A 68 8.11 15.66 6.50
CA GLN A 68 7.81 15.20 7.85
C GLN A 68 8.16 13.73 8.15
N LEU A 69 8.35 12.92 7.12
CA LEU A 69 8.56 11.47 7.20
C LEU A 69 9.90 11.03 6.60
N TYR A 70 10.58 11.88 5.81
CA TYR A 70 11.96 11.64 5.37
C TYR A 70 12.93 11.85 6.53
N GLY A 71 13.07 10.80 7.34
CA GLY A 71 14.37 10.38 7.82
C GLY A 71 14.72 9.11 7.05
N CYS A 72 15.76 9.14 6.21
CA CYS A 72 16.15 8.03 5.34
C CYS A 72 16.19 6.68 6.09
N LYS A 73 16.61 6.68 7.35
CA LYS A 73 16.68 5.50 8.22
C LYS A 73 15.31 4.87 8.55
N LEU A 74 14.24 5.65 8.71
CA LEU A 74 12.94 5.13 9.11
C LEU A 74 12.17 4.49 7.94
N VAL A 75 12.25 5.12 6.76
CA VAL A 75 11.64 4.57 5.53
C VAL A 75 12.31 3.27 5.15
N THR A 76 13.65 3.22 5.15
CA THR A 76 14.42 1.99 4.93
C THR A 76 14.09 0.93 5.98
N GLY A 77 13.96 1.30 7.25
CA GLY A 77 13.58 0.38 8.32
C GLY A 77 12.19 -0.25 8.10
N LYS A 78 11.20 0.56 7.71
CA LYS A 78 9.85 0.05 7.43
C LYS A 78 9.81 -0.85 6.20
N LEU A 79 10.44 -0.44 5.10
CA LEU A 79 10.49 -1.25 3.88
C LEU A 79 11.15 -2.60 4.15
N ARG A 80 12.21 -2.63 4.97
CA ARG A 80 12.87 -3.87 5.41
C ARG A 80 11.94 -4.73 6.27
N ALA A 81 11.23 -4.15 7.23
CA ALA A 81 10.29 -4.91 8.06
C ALA A 81 9.15 -5.51 7.23
N MET A 82 8.58 -4.73 6.29
CA MET A 82 7.56 -5.24 5.37
C MET A 82 8.07 -6.38 4.50
N LEU A 83 9.31 -6.29 4.01
CA LEU A 83 9.93 -7.36 3.23
C LEU A 83 10.10 -8.63 4.07
N GLN A 84 10.59 -8.51 5.30
CA GLN A 84 10.74 -9.66 6.21
C GLN A 84 9.39 -10.33 6.51
N THR A 85 8.34 -9.54 6.80
CA THR A 85 7.00 -10.07 7.05
C THR A 85 6.41 -10.76 5.81
N ALA A 86 6.71 -10.28 4.60
CA ALA A 86 6.29 -10.95 3.36
C ALA A 86 7.03 -12.29 3.17
N ASP A 87 8.34 -12.32 3.41
CA ASP A 87 9.15 -13.55 3.33
C ASP A 87 8.70 -14.62 4.33
N GLU A 88 8.35 -14.21 5.56
CA GLU A 88 7.82 -15.11 6.59
C GLU A 88 6.48 -15.72 6.18
N GLN A 89 5.58 -14.92 5.59
CA GLN A 89 4.31 -15.43 5.07
C GLN A 89 4.51 -16.46 3.97
N VAL A 90 5.42 -16.20 3.01
CA VAL A 90 5.75 -17.14 1.94
C VAL A 90 6.29 -18.46 2.51
N ARG A 91 7.17 -18.40 3.52
CA ARG A 91 7.70 -19.61 4.18
C ARG A 91 6.61 -20.38 4.91
N SER A 92 5.72 -19.69 5.62
CA SER A 92 4.59 -20.32 6.32
C SER A 92 3.65 -21.03 5.35
N LEU A 93 3.29 -20.36 4.25
CA LEU A 93 2.46 -20.93 3.19
C LEU A 93 3.13 -22.15 2.55
N LYS A 94 4.44 -22.06 2.27
CA LYS A 94 5.20 -23.20 1.74
C LYS A 94 5.19 -24.38 2.71
N LYS A 95 5.36 -24.15 4.01
CA LYS A 95 5.30 -25.20 5.05
C LYS A 95 3.91 -25.86 5.10
N GLN A 96 2.85 -25.06 5.05
CA GLN A 96 1.48 -25.59 4.99
C GLN A 96 1.23 -26.41 3.72
N SER A 97 1.67 -25.92 2.55
CA SER A 97 1.59 -26.65 1.29
C SER A 97 2.34 -27.99 1.36
N THR A 98 3.56 -28.01 1.93
CA THR A 98 4.31 -29.27 2.10
C THR A 98 3.66 -30.23 3.09
N PHE A 99 3.05 -29.72 4.16
CA PHE A 99 2.31 -30.54 5.12
C PHE A 99 1.08 -31.16 4.47
N LEU A 100 0.30 -30.37 3.72
CA LEU A 100 -0.86 -30.86 2.98
C LEU A 100 -0.46 -31.89 1.92
N ALA A 101 0.63 -31.66 1.19
CA ALA A 101 1.17 -32.64 0.24
C ALA A 101 1.58 -33.94 0.94
N GLN A 102 2.22 -33.86 2.10
CA GLN A 102 2.60 -35.03 2.88
C GLN A 102 1.39 -35.77 3.47
N CYS A 103 0.39 -35.04 3.98
CA CYS A 103 -0.87 -35.63 4.42
C CYS A 103 -1.58 -36.32 3.25
N ALA A 104 -1.70 -35.67 2.09
CA ALA A 104 -2.27 -36.29 0.90
C ALA A 104 -1.52 -37.57 0.50
N HIS A 105 -0.18 -37.56 0.57
CA HIS A 105 0.63 -38.75 0.31
C HIS A 105 0.42 -39.88 1.34
N LYS A 106 0.19 -39.53 2.62
CA LYS A 106 -0.10 -40.47 3.71
C LYS A 106 -1.56 -40.95 3.72
N THR A 107 -2.47 -40.25 3.06
CA THR A 107 -3.90 -40.55 3.02
C THR A 107 -4.34 -41.20 1.71
N MET A 108 -3.43 -41.40 0.73
CA MET A 108 -3.69 -42.37 -0.33
C MET A 108 -3.66 -43.78 0.28
N PRO A 109 -4.77 -44.53 0.29
CA PRO A 109 -4.67 -45.97 0.52
C PRO A 109 -3.87 -46.54 -0.65
N ALA A 110 -2.94 -47.46 -0.37
CA ALA A 110 -2.45 -48.35 -1.41
C ALA A 110 -3.67 -49.12 -1.93
N SER A 111 -4.27 -48.66 -3.03
CA SER A 111 -5.24 -49.46 -3.77
C SER A 111 -4.45 -50.52 -4.51
N SER A 112 -4.53 -51.74 -3.95
CA SER A 112 -4.54 -53.06 -4.58
C SER A 112 -3.49 -53.39 -5.63
#